data_AF-N8QHE7-F1
#
_entry.id   AF-N8QHE7-F1
#
_cell.length_a   1.000
_cell.length_b   1.000
_cell.length_c   1.000
_cell.angle_alpha   90.00
_cell.angle_beta   90.00
_cell.angle_gamma   90.00
#
_symmetry.space_group_name_H-M   'P 1'
#
loop_
_entity.id
_entity.type
_entity.pdbx_description
1 polymer ?
#
loop_
_entity_poly.entity_id
_entity_poly.type
_entity_poly.pdbx_seq_one_letter_code
_entity_poly.pdbx_strand_id
1 'polypeptide(L)'
;MKNYLQLIVMLSISTSSIAAIDVYPNPNLTDPSLATTFASQLRNMKIREIEDVIKGECNQFKEYVYLSIQNWESFKNQTKSADEAQQYSQRLIGEIPYRLSFQYTFPLGINIYSTTEEYIKQATLNTKKIDENSLLNKMYSSCLFANNTKYFEILSSTKYLRGNQSPFISENDMLVMFDPSNSLLKSLNPLPSKEDKLTPPNMNKAINFKPIELVMARMLINQDIRNSFIASNIRWIDYKKASFTMQKRFSKFMEEGGRNKDFAKIASLVKTLSPKITNNDENYLMATEAEILNVMNNSSLFEDPVFSKNLKDTLKKFNY
;
A
#
# COMPACT_ATOMS: atom_id res chain seq x y z
N MET A 1 -11.90 -12.68 12.87
CA MET A 1 -11.11 -13.29 11.77
C MET A 1 -11.60 -12.89 10.37
N LYS A 2 -12.89 -13.02 10.00
CA LYS A 2 -13.41 -12.62 8.67
C LYS A 2 -13.17 -11.13 8.32
N ASN A 3 -13.34 -10.22 9.27
CA ASN A 3 -13.21 -8.76 9.02
C ASN A 3 -11.75 -8.28 8.92
N TYR A 4 -10.81 -8.94 9.61
CA TYR A 4 -9.36 -8.67 9.52
C TYR A 4 -8.80 -9.10 8.17
N LEU A 5 -9.18 -10.30 7.74
CA LEU A 5 -8.86 -10.78 6.40
C LEU A 5 -9.52 -9.85 5.39
N GLN A 6 -10.77 -9.42 5.56
CA GLN A 6 -11.40 -8.40 4.69
C GLN A 6 -10.69 -7.05 4.67
N LEU A 7 -10.14 -6.52 5.77
CA LEU A 7 -9.36 -5.28 5.73
C LEU A 7 -8.08 -5.46 4.92
N ILE A 8 -7.31 -6.53 5.21
CA ILE A 8 -6.09 -6.86 4.47
C ILE A 8 -6.39 -7.22 3.02
N VAL A 9 -7.52 -7.87 2.74
CA VAL A 9 -7.97 -8.32 1.41
C VAL A 9 -8.56 -7.16 0.62
N MET A 10 -9.37 -6.27 1.19
CA MET A 10 -9.82 -5.04 0.53
C MET A 10 -8.63 -4.14 0.19
N LEU A 11 -7.63 -4.06 1.08
CA LEU A 11 -6.38 -3.39 0.80
C LEU A 11 -5.60 -4.15 -0.29
N SER A 12 -5.40 -5.46 -0.20
CA SER A 12 -4.54 -6.21 -1.14
C SER A 12 -5.16 -6.59 -2.51
N ILE A 13 -6.49 -6.55 -2.68
CA ILE A 13 -7.23 -6.97 -3.90
C ILE A 13 -7.41 -5.86 -4.95
N SER A 14 -6.91 -4.64 -4.74
CA SER A 14 -7.00 -3.59 -5.75
C SER A 14 -6.07 -3.74 -6.96
N THR A 15 -5.97 -4.95 -7.51
CA THR A 15 -5.34 -5.23 -8.80
C THR A 15 -6.22 -6.01 -9.78
N SER A 16 -7.49 -6.29 -9.45
CA SER A 16 -8.39 -6.97 -10.39
C SER A 16 -9.86 -6.85 -9.99
N SER A 17 -10.67 -6.33 -10.93
CA SER A 17 -12.15 -6.23 -10.97
C SER A 17 -12.83 -5.22 -10.02
N ILE A 18 -13.26 -4.08 -10.61
CA ILE A 18 -14.49 -3.29 -10.37
C ILE A 18 -15.12 -3.39 -8.95
N ALA A 19 -14.34 -3.20 -7.89
CA ALA A 19 -14.89 -2.60 -6.69
C ALA A 19 -15.03 -1.10 -7.00
N ALA A 20 -16.20 -0.50 -6.76
CA ALA A 20 -16.35 0.94 -6.90
C ALA A 20 -15.27 1.62 -6.05
N ILE A 21 -14.46 2.49 -6.65
CA ILE A 21 -13.45 3.27 -5.94
C ILE A 21 -14.16 3.99 -4.79
N ASP A 22 -13.78 3.73 -3.55
CA ASP A 22 -14.44 4.32 -2.39
C ASP A 22 -14.04 5.80 -2.26
N VAL A 23 -14.84 6.65 -2.90
CA VAL A 23 -14.66 8.11 -2.95
C VAL A 23 -15.91 8.77 -2.40
N TYR A 24 -15.76 9.64 -1.40
CA TYR A 24 -16.89 10.42 -0.90
C TYR A 24 -17.27 11.50 -1.93
N PRO A 25 -18.57 11.67 -2.26
CA PRO A 25 -19.00 12.68 -3.22
C PRO A 25 -18.55 14.08 -2.81
N ASN A 26 -17.80 14.75 -3.68
CA ASN A 26 -17.38 16.12 -3.45
C ASN A 26 -18.50 17.09 -3.90
N PRO A 27 -19.08 17.90 -3.00
CA PRO A 27 -20.16 18.82 -3.36
C PRO A 27 -19.72 19.91 -4.33
N ASN A 28 -18.41 20.18 -4.46
CA ASN A 28 -17.85 21.12 -5.43
C ASN A 28 -17.63 20.49 -6.82
N LEU A 29 -17.86 19.18 -6.99
CA LEU A 29 -17.69 18.44 -8.24
C LEU A 29 -19.03 18.00 -8.86
N THR A 30 -20.07 18.82 -8.70
CA THR A 30 -21.39 18.58 -9.30
C THR A 30 -21.39 18.68 -10.83
N ASP A 31 -20.44 19.40 -11.42
CA ASP A 31 -20.19 19.45 -12.86
C ASP A 31 -19.09 18.44 -13.27
N PRO A 32 -19.38 17.46 -14.15
CA PRO A 32 -18.40 16.54 -14.72
C PRO A 32 -17.16 17.21 -15.36
N SER A 33 -17.32 18.44 -15.87
CA SER A 33 -16.23 19.23 -16.47
C SER A 33 -15.17 19.66 -15.42
N LEU A 34 -15.62 19.95 -14.19
CA LEU A 34 -14.74 20.28 -13.07
C LEU A 34 -13.97 19.05 -12.61
N ALA A 35 -14.63 17.91 -12.44
CA ALA A 35 -13.97 16.65 -12.10
C ALA A 35 -12.87 16.27 -13.11
N THR A 36 -13.14 16.47 -14.41
CA THR A 36 -12.16 16.28 -15.48
C THR A 36 -10.98 17.25 -15.36
N THR A 37 -11.24 18.52 -15.04
CA THR A 37 -10.21 19.54 -14.88
C THR A 37 -9.29 19.25 -13.69
N PHE A 38 -9.84 18.94 -12.53
CA PHE A 38 -9.04 18.58 -11.36
C PHE A 38 -8.27 17.28 -11.55
N ALA A 39 -8.89 16.25 -12.14
CA ALA A 39 -8.18 15.01 -12.48
C ALA A 39 -7.00 15.30 -13.43
N SER A 40 -7.17 16.18 -14.41
CA SER A 40 -6.07 16.60 -15.29
C SER A 40 -4.95 17.33 -14.55
N GLN A 41 -5.27 18.19 -13.57
CA GLN A 41 -4.26 18.86 -12.74
C GLN A 41 -3.47 17.84 -11.92
N LEU A 42 -4.16 16.93 -11.23
CA LEU A 42 -3.54 15.86 -10.44
C LEU A 42 -2.69 14.91 -11.30
N ARG A 43 -3.10 14.59 -12.53
CA ARG A 43 -2.29 13.76 -13.44
C ARG A 43 -0.94 14.38 -13.78
N ASN A 44 -0.84 15.70 -13.81
CA ASN A 44 0.37 16.42 -14.19
C ASN A 44 1.32 16.66 -13.00
N MET A 45 0.90 16.32 -11.78
CA MET A 45 1.73 16.43 -10.59
C MET A 45 2.83 15.35 -10.56
N LYS A 46 4.00 15.76 -10.08
CA LYS A 46 5.17 14.91 -9.82
C LYS A 46 4.92 14.02 -8.61
N ILE A 47 5.84 13.07 -8.40
CA ILE A 47 5.77 12.08 -7.31
C ILE A 47 5.50 12.74 -5.95
N ARG A 48 6.29 13.75 -5.58
CA ARG A 48 6.20 14.39 -4.24
C ARG A 48 4.88 15.14 -4.04
N GLU A 49 4.38 15.81 -5.08
CA GLU A 49 3.16 16.63 -5.00
C GLU A 49 1.93 15.76 -4.70
N ILE A 50 1.75 14.63 -5.40
CA ILE A 50 0.65 13.71 -5.08
C ILE A 50 0.88 13.01 -3.74
N GLU A 51 2.12 12.67 -3.40
CA GLU A 51 2.41 12.09 -2.08
C GLU A 51 2.05 13.04 -0.94
N ASP A 52 2.25 14.34 -1.10
CA ASP A 52 1.87 15.33 -0.09
C ASP A 52 0.35 15.47 0.02
N VAL A 53 -0.39 15.41 -1.09
CA VAL A 53 -1.86 15.34 -1.08
C VAL A 53 -2.33 14.10 -0.31
N ILE A 54 -1.77 12.92 -0.64
CA ILE A 54 -2.11 11.65 0.00
C ILE A 54 -1.77 11.66 1.50
N LYS A 55 -0.58 12.14 1.87
CA LYS A 55 -0.15 12.24 3.27
C LYS A 55 -1.02 13.21 4.05
N GLY A 56 -1.40 14.34 3.45
CA GLY A 56 -2.32 15.31 4.04
C GLY A 56 -3.65 14.66 4.39
N GLU A 57 -4.25 13.95 3.45
CA GLU A 57 -5.51 13.24 3.67
C GLU A 57 -5.37 12.16 4.77
N CYS A 58 -4.27 11.40 4.75
CA CYS A 58 -4.04 10.37 5.76
C CYS A 58 -3.69 10.91 7.15
N ASN A 59 -3.16 12.13 7.26
CA ASN A 59 -3.01 12.80 8.55
C ASN A 59 -4.37 13.14 9.16
N GLN A 60 -5.34 13.57 8.35
CA GLN A 60 -6.73 13.77 8.79
C GLN A 60 -7.39 12.44 9.16
N PHE A 61 -7.12 11.38 8.41
CA PHE A 61 -7.58 10.04 8.75
C PHE A 61 -7.02 9.54 10.10
N LYS A 62 -5.76 9.86 10.42
CA LYS A 62 -5.14 9.53 11.71
C LYS A 62 -5.84 10.24 12.88
N GLU A 63 -6.32 11.47 12.69
CA GLU A 63 -7.15 12.17 13.69
C GLU A 63 -8.47 11.44 13.94
N TYR A 64 -9.15 11.00 12.87
CA TYR A 64 -10.34 10.16 12.99
C TYR A 64 -10.07 8.87 13.79
N VAL A 65 -8.97 8.17 13.49
CA VAL A 65 -8.58 6.93 14.21
C VAL A 65 -8.37 7.23 15.70
N TYR A 66 -7.68 8.32 16.03
CA TYR A 66 -7.48 8.73 17.42
C TYR A 66 -8.82 8.96 18.14
N LEU A 67 -9.73 9.73 17.54
CA LEU A 67 -11.07 9.99 18.11
C LEU A 67 -11.88 8.70 18.30
N SER A 68 -11.76 7.74 17.37
CA SER A 68 -12.42 6.44 17.45
C SER A 68 -11.86 5.57 18.58
N ILE A 69 -10.53 5.51 18.74
CA ILE A 69 -9.88 4.80 19.86
C ILE A 69 -10.39 5.35 21.19
N GLN A 70 -10.33 6.67 21.37
CA GLN A 70 -10.78 7.34 22.60
C GLN A 70 -12.27 7.09 22.90
N ASN A 71 -13.11 7.01 21.85
CA ASN A 71 -14.51 6.68 22.00
C ASN A 71 -14.73 5.25 22.55
N TRP A 72 -14.07 4.26 21.97
CA TRP A 72 -14.21 2.86 22.42
C TRP A 72 -13.50 2.58 23.74
N GLU A 73 -12.43 3.30 24.06
CA GLU A 73 -11.80 3.27 25.39
C GLU A 73 -12.74 3.82 26.47
N SER A 74 -13.45 4.91 26.18
CA SER A 74 -14.46 5.46 27.09
C SER A 74 -15.57 4.44 27.40
N PHE A 75 -16.07 3.75 26.38
CA PHE A 75 -17.04 2.67 26.58
C PHE A 75 -16.46 1.51 27.41
N LYS A 76 -15.25 1.05 27.07
CA LYS A 76 -14.55 -0.02 27.80
C LYS A 76 -14.34 0.31 29.28
N ASN A 77 -14.05 1.58 29.58
CA ASN A 77 -13.85 2.09 30.94
C ASN A 77 -15.17 2.47 31.64
N GLN A 78 -16.32 2.13 31.04
CA GLN A 78 -17.67 2.39 31.58
C GLN A 78 -17.97 3.88 31.83
N THR A 79 -17.29 4.78 31.12
CA THR A 79 -17.56 6.24 31.17
C THR A 79 -18.56 6.71 30.13
N LYS A 80 -18.93 5.83 29.19
CA LYS A 80 -19.99 6.01 28.18
C LYS A 80 -20.77 4.72 28.01
N SER A 81 -22.05 4.82 27.65
CA SER A 81 -22.87 3.67 27.26
C SER A 81 -22.52 3.14 25.87
N ALA A 82 -22.95 1.90 25.56
CA ALA A 82 -22.75 1.31 24.24
C ALA A 82 -23.47 2.12 23.14
N ASP A 83 -24.67 2.64 23.43
CA ASP A 83 -25.46 3.43 22.48
C ASP A 83 -24.78 4.77 22.19
N GLU A 84 -24.27 5.46 23.21
CA GLU A 84 -23.51 6.71 23.03
C GLU A 84 -22.25 6.49 22.20
N ALA A 85 -21.51 5.42 22.47
CA ALA A 85 -20.31 5.08 21.71
C ALA A 85 -20.66 4.80 20.23
N GLN A 86 -21.70 4.00 19.98
CA GLN A 86 -22.14 3.67 18.63
C GLN A 86 -22.65 4.88 17.85
N GLN A 87 -23.41 5.77 18.49
CA GLN A 87 -23.89 7.02 17.88
C GLN A 87 -22.74 7.95 17.53
N TYR A 88 -21.73 8.09 18.41
CA TYR A 88 -20.55 8.89 18.13
C TYR A 88 -19.74 8.34 16.96
N SER A 89 -19.55 7.02 16.90
CA SER A 89 -18.90 6.33 15.78
C SER A 89 -19.62 6.59 14.44
N GLN A 90 -20.95 6.47 14.41
CA GLN A 90 -21.75 6.76 13.21
C GLN A 90 -21.61 8.22 12.78
N ARG A 91 -21.57 9.15 13.74
CA ARG A 91 -21.34 10.57 13.47
C ARG A 91 -19.97 10.81 12.84
N LEU A 92 -18.91 10.23 13.41
CA LEU A 92 -17.56 10.35 12.85
C LEU A 92 -17.48 9.84 11.40
N ILE A 93 -18.07 8.67 11.13
CA ILE A 93 -18.11 8.07 9.79
C ILE A 93 -18.86 8.96 8.78
N GLY A 94 -19.89 9.69 9.21
CA GLY A 94 -20.65 10.59 8.34
C GLY A 94 -20.00 11.97 8.13
N GLU A 95 -19.52 12.58 9.22
CA GLU A 95 -19.08 13.99 9.23
C GLU A 95 -17.65 14.16 8.71
N ILE A 96 -16.73 13.24 9.02
CA ILE A 96 -15.32 13.39 8.62
C ILE A 96 -15.17 13.34 7.08
N PRO A 97 -15.71 12.34 6.36
CA PRO A 97 -15.60 12.32 4.89
C PRO A 97 -16.25 13.54 4.23
N TYR A 98 -17.39 13.99 4.77
CA TYR A 98 -18.06 15.21 4.32
C TYR A 98 -17.16 16.44 4.48
N ARG A 99 -16.57 16.65 5.66
CA ARG A 99 -15.64 17.77 5.92
C ARG A 99 -14.43 17.73 4.96
N LEU A 100 -13.87 16.54 4.76
CA LEU A 100 -12.71 16.36 3.88
C LEU A 100 -13.04 16.55 2.41
N SER A 101 -14.30 16.40 2.01
CA SER A 101 -14.74 16.66 0.63
C SER A 101 -14.56 18.13 0.20
N PHE A 102 -14.49 19.07 1.14
CA PHE A 102 -14.19 20.47 0.84
C PHE A 102 -12.68 20.75 0.71
N GLN A 103 -11.83 19.84 1.19
CA GLN A 103 -10.38 20.00 1.21
C GLN A 103 -9.68 19.19 0.11
N TYR A 104 -10.22 18.01 -0.20
CA TYR A 104 -9.65 17.08 -1.16
C TYR A 104 -10.61 16.88 -2.32
N THR A 105 -10.08 16.84 -3.55
CA THR A 105 -10.89 16.61 -4.76
C THR A 105 -11.60 15.26 -4.69
N PHE A 106 -10.88 14.21 -4.29
CA PHE A 106 -11.37 12.84 -4.25
C PHE A 106 -11.13 12.23 -2.86
N PRO A 107 -11.84 12.66 -1.80
CA PRO A 107 -11.67 12.13 -0.45
C PRO A 107 -12.04 10.64 -0.36
N LEU A 108 -11.47 9.90 0.59
CA LEU A 108 -11.85 8.52 0.91
C LEU A 108 -13.34 8.44 1.24
N GLY A 109 -14.01 7.41 0.72
CA GLY A 109 -15.43 7.17 0.93
C GLY A 109 -15.77 6.57 2.29
N ILE A 110 -17.07 6.44 2.55
CA ILE A 110 -17.63 5.98 3.83
C ILE A 110 -17.19 4.56 4.18
N ASN A 111 -16.95 3.70 3.19
CA ASN A 111 -16.66 2.28 3.45
C ASN A 111 -15.32 2.09 4.16
N ILE A 112 -14.30 2.89 3.82
CA ILE A 112 -13.00 2.86 4.48
C ILE A 112 -13.14 3.26 5.95
N TYR A 113 -13.88 4.33 6.25
CA TYR A 113 -14.15 4.73 7.63
C TYR A 113 -14.94 3.65 8.38
N SER A 114 -15.99 3.11 7.76
CA SER A 114 -16.84 2.10 8.40
C SER A 114 -16.08 0.79 8.71
N THR A 115 -15.23 0.34 7.80
CA THR A 115 -14.40 -0.86 7.99
C THR A 115 -13.33 -0.62 9.05
N THR A 116 -12.76 0.58 9.07
CA THR A 116 -11.75 0.97 10.07
C THR A 116 -12.39 1.11 11.45
N GLU A 117 -13.59 1.67 11.56
CA GLU A 117 -14.33 1.81 12.82
C GLU A 117 -14.56 0.45 13.48
N GLU A 118 -15.08 -0.51 12.72
CA GLU A 118 -15.33 -1.85 13.25
C GLU A 118 -14.03 -2.51 13.68
N TYR A 119 -12.93 -2.28 12.96
CA TYR A 119 -11.63 -2.76 13.37
C TYR A 119 -11.15 -2.13 14.70
N ILE A 120 -11.21 -0.79 14.81
CA ILE A 120 -10.79 -0.07 16.03
C ILE A 120 -11.62 -0.50 17.22
N LYS A 121 -12.95 -0.64 17.06
CA LYS A 121 -13.85 -1.18 18.07
C LYS A 121 -13.36 -2.52 18.58
N GLN A 122 -13.17 -3.49 17.69
CA GLN A 122 -12.74 -4.83 18.07
C GLN A 122 -11.34 -4.83 18.71
N ALA A 123 -10.39 -4.06 18.17
CA ALA A 123 -9.04 -3.97 18.71
C ALA A 123 -9.04 -3.38 20.13
N THR A 124 -9.84 -2.34 20.36
CA THR A 124 -9.92 -1.66 21.65
C THR A 124 -10.59 -2.53 22.72
N LEU A 125 -11.69 -3.21 22.37
CA LEU A 125 -12.47 -4.01 23.31
C LEU A 125 -11.79 -5.35 23.65
N ASN A 126 -11.08 -5.96 22.71
CA ASN A 126 -10.48 -7.29 22.91
C ASN A 126 -9.05 -7.26 23.50
N THR A 127 -8.42 -6.09 23.61
CA THR A 127 -7.07 -5.96 24.18
C THR A 127 -7.13 -5.37 25.58
N LYS A 128 -6.25 -5.82 26.50
CA LYS A 128 -6.18 -5.24 27.87
C LYS A 128 -5.73 -3.78 27.82
N LYS A 129 -4.67 -3.50 27.06
CA LYS A 129 -4.13 -2.16 26.81
C LYS A 129 -3.78 -2.06 25.33
N ILE A 130 -4.28 -1.03 24.67
CA ILE A 130 -3.95 -0.76 23.27
C ILE A 130 -2.63 0.01 23.21
N ASP A 131 -1.76 -0.35 22.28
CA ASP A 131 -0.66 0.53 21.88
C ASP A 131 -1.22 1.51 20.84
N GLU A 132 -1.68 2.66 21.34
CA GLU A 132 -2.32 3.70 20.53
C GLU A 132 -1.40 4.16 19.39
N ASN A 133 -0.12 4.40 19.69
CA ASN A 133 0.85 4.86 18.70
C ASN A 133 1.06 3.83 17.58
N SER A 134 1.19 2.55 17.96
CA SER A 134 1.31 1.46 16.99
C SER A 134 0.07 1.36 16.12
N LEU A 135 -1.13 1.41 16.71
CA LEU A 135 -2.38 1.34 15.95
C LEU A 135 -2.53 2.54 15.00
N LEU A 136 -2.26 3.77 15.48
CA LEU A 136 -2.31 4.97 14.67
C LEU A 136 -1.38 4.90 13.46
N ASN A 137 -0.14 4.44 13.65
CA ASN A 137 0.83 4.32 12.56
C ASN A 137 0.45 3.22 11.55
N LYS A 138 -0.14 2.12 12.01
CA LYS A 138 -0.67 1.07 11.13
C LYS A 138 -1.88 1.57 10.33
N MET A 139 -2.82 2.26 10.96
CA MET A 139 -3.98 2.83 10.26
C MET A 139 -3.57 3.94 9.28
N TYR A 140 -2.58 4.76 9.62
CA TYR A 140 -1.99 5.73 8.70
C TYR A 140 -1.39 5.03 7.47
N SER A 141 -0.63 3.94 7.66
CA SER A 141 -0.04 3.17 6.56
C SER A 141 -1.10 2.50 5.69
N SER A 142 -2.16 1.96 6.29
CA SER A 142 -3.33 1.45 5.56
C SER A 142 -4.01 2.53 4.73
N CYS A 143 -4.16 3.74 5.29
CA CYS A 143 -4.70 4.89 4.55
C CYS A 143 -3.82 5.26 3.36
N LEU A 144 -2.49 5.31 3.54
CA LEU A 144 -1.56 5.58 2.45
C LEU A 144 -1.77 4.56 1.33
N PHE A 145 -1.84 3.28 1.67
CA PHE A 145 -2.09 2.22 0.71
C PHE A 145 -3.39 2.43 -0.06
N ALA A 146 -4.51 2.63 0.65
CA ALA A 146 -5.83 2.83 0.04
C ALA A 146 -5.85 4.06 -0.89
N ASN A 147 -5.20 5.15 -0.48
CA ASN A 147 -5.07 6.36 -1.28
C ASN A 147 -4.25 6.15 -2.55
N ASN A 148 -3.12 5.44 -2.46
CA ASN A 148 -2.30 5.14 -3.63
C ASN A 148 -3.09 4.37 -4.70
N THR A 149 -3.90 3.40 -4.29
CA THR A 149 -4.84 2.71 -5.18
C THR A 149 -5.88 3.68 -5.74
N LYS A 150 -6.62 4.38 -4.86
CA LYS A 150 -7.71 5.30 -5.23
C LYS A 150 -7.26 6.29 -6.29
N TYR A 151 -6.16 7.01 -6.03
CA TYR A 151 -5.66 8.01 -6.97
C TYR A 151 -5.15 7.39 -8.26
N PHE A 152 -4.52 6.22 -8.23
CA PHE A 152 -4.10 5.57 -9.48
C PHE A 152 -5.30 5.17 -10.35
N GLU A 153 -6.34 4.57 -9.77
CA GLU A 153 -7.54 4.17 -10.50
C GLU A 153 -8.30 5.38 -11.08
N ILE A 154 -8.46 6.45 -10.29
CA ILE A 154 -9.09 7.70 -10.76
C ILE A 154 -8.28 8.32 -11.89
N LEU A 155 -6.96 8.48 -11.71
CA LEU A 155 -6.12 9.21 -12.66
C LEU A 155 -5.83 8.40 -13.92
N SER A 156 -5.86 7.07 -13.86
CA SER A 156 -5.74 6.20 -15.03
C SER A 156 -7.05 6.03 -15.81
N SER A 157 -8.20 6.40 -15.22
CA SER A 157 -9.50 6.30 -15.87
C SER A 157 -9.60 7.20 -17.10
N THR A 158 -10.12 6.62 -18.19
CA THR A 158 -10.43 7.34 -19.43
C THR A 158 -11.61 8.30 -19.27
N LYS A 159 -12.47 8.10 -18.27
CA LYS A 159 -13.62 8.96 -17.96
C LYS A 159 -13.25 10.43 -17.81
N TYR A 160 -12.07 10.71 -17.26
CA TYR A 160 -11.63 12.07 -16.98
C TYR A 160 -10.59 12.57 -18.00
N LEU A 161 -10.50 11.96 -19.19
CA LEU A 161 -9.60 12.41 -20.26
C LEU A 161 -10.33 13.36 -21.22
N ARG A 162 -9.58 14.28 -21.84
CA ARG A 162 -10.11 15.16 -22.89
C ARG A 162 -9.71 14.60 -24.25
N GLY A 163 -10.69 14.29 -25.10
CA GLY A 163 -10.44 13.73 -26.44
C GLY A 163 -9.70 12.39 -26.39
N ASN A 164 -8.75 12.17 -27.31
CA ASN A 164 -8.00 10.91 -27.45
C ASN A 164 -6.69 10.89 -26.66
N GLN A 165 -6.59 11.64 -25.57
CA GLN A 165 -5.39 11.65 -24.73
C GLN A 165 -5.14 10.27 -24.10
N SER A 166 -3.86 9.91 -23.95
CA SER A 166 -3.45 8.79 -23.09
C SER A 166 -3.23 9.31 -21.67
N PRO A 167 -3.65 8.57 -20.61
CA PRO A 167 -3.32 8.95 -19.25
C PRO A 167 -1.81 8.81 -18.96
N PHE A 168 -1.10 7.99 -19.73
CA PHE A 168 0.31 7.65 -19.50
C PHE A 168 1.22 8.14 -20.63
N ILE A 169 2.47 8.46 -20.28
CA ILE A 169 3.55 8.67 -21.24
C ILE A 169 3.97 7.34 -21.90
N SER A 170 4.79 7.43 -22.95
CA SER A 170 5.33 6.23 -23.60
C SER A 170 6.35 5.52 -22.69
N GLU A 171 6.53 4.22 -22.91
CA GLU A 171 7.52 3.43 -22.17
C GLU A 171 8.96 3.93 -22.42
N ASN A 172 9.25 4.40 -23.63
CA ASN A 172 10.55 4.98 -23.97
C ASN A 172 10.83 6.24 -23.16
N ASP A 173 9.86 7.16 -23.06
CA ASP A 173 10.02 8.40 -22.28
C ASP A 173 10.25 8.09 -20.80
N MET A 174 9.55 7.07 -20.28
CA MET A 174 9.72 6.60 -18.91
C MET A 174 11.12 6.03 -18.67
N LEU A 175 11.64 5.21 -19.60
CA LEU A 175 12.98 4.62 -19.49
C LEU A 175 14.09 5.67 -19.50
N VAL A 176 13.94 6.76 -20.28
CA VAL A 176 14.89 7.88 -20.31
C VAL A 176 15.02 8.57 -18.94
N MET A 177 13.95 8.54 -18.13
CA MET A 177 13.92 9.19 -16.81
C MET A 177 14.27 8.25 -15.65
N PHE A 178 14.57 6.98 -15.92
CA PHE A 178 14.84 5.96 -14.91
C PHE A 178 16.32 5.90 -14.53
N ASP A 179 16.64 6.16 -13.26
CA ASP A 179 17.99 6.02 -12.71
C ASP A 179 18.14 4.67 -11.97
N PRO A 180 18.87 3.69 -12.51
CA PRO A 180 19.05 2.38 -11.89
C PRO A 180 20.09 2.35 -10.76
N SER A 181 20.82 3.45 -10.50
CA SER A 181 22.05 3.44 -9.70
C SER A 181 21.87 2.87 -8.29
N ASN A 182 20.68 3.04 -7.71
CA ASN A 182 20.33 2.55 -6.37
C ASN A 182 19.15 1.56 -6.36
N SER A 183 18.81 0.97 -7.51
CA SER A 183 17.69 0.04 -7.65
C SER A 183 18.11 -1.42 -7.43
N LEU A 184 17.42 -2.11 -6.53
CA LEU A 184 17.47 -3.55 -6.34
C LEU A 184 17.02 -4.31 -7.61
N LEU A 185 16.01 -3.81 -8.32
CA LEU A 185 15.49 -4.43 -9.56
C LEU A 185 16.33 -4.10 -10.79
N LYS A 186 17.16 -3.04 -10.74
CA LYS A 186 18.05 -2.52 -11.80
C LYS A 186 17.39 -2.14 -13.13
N SER A 187 16.13 -2.50 -13.36
CA SER A 187 15.39 -2.27 -14.62
C SER A 187 13.87 -2.27 -14.40
N LEU A 188 13.16 -1.43 -15.17
CA LEU A 188 11.70 -1.46 -15.30
C LEU A 188 11.18 -2.64 -16.12
N ASN A 189 12.04 -3.20 -16.96
CA ASN A 189 11.78 -4.37 -17.80
C ASN A 189 12.92 -5.36 -17.62
N PRO A 190 12.90 -6.16 -16.54
CA PRO A 190 13.91 -7.20 -16.35
C PRO A 190 13.81 -8.18 -17.51
N LEU A 191 14.80 -8.12 -18.40
CA LEU A 191 15.01 -9.14 -19.42
C LEU A 191 15.80 -10.27 -18.77
N PRO A 192 15.37 -11.54 -18.93
CA PRO A 192 16.13 -12.67 -18.42
C PRO A 192 17.58 -12.63 -18.90
N SER A 193 18.52 -12.65 -17.96
CA SER A 193 19.94 -12.76 -18.28
C SER A 193 20.31 -14.21 -18.60
N LYS A 194 21.46 -14.44 -19.27
CA LYS A 194 21.99 -15.81 -19.45
C LYS A 194 22.30 -16.51 -18.12
N GLU A 195 22.54 -15.75 -17.06
CA GLU A 195 22.81 -16.24 -15.70
C GLU A 195 21.53 -16.56 -14.92
N ASP A 196 20.37 -16.12 -15.41
CA ASP A 196 19.10 -16.33 -14.73
C ASP A 196 18.66 -17.79 -14.90
N LYS A 197 18.69 -18.51 -13.77
CA LYS A 197 18.19 -19.88 -13.66
C LYS A 197 16.66 -19.89 -13.73
N LEU A 198 16.11 -20.98 -14.25
CA LEU A 198 14.67 -21.20 -14.30
C LEU A 198 14.16 -21.52 -12.90
N THR A 199 13.32 -20.65 -12.34
CA THR A 199 12.60 -20.88 -11.08
C THR A 199 11.34 -21.71 -11.35
N PRO A 200 11.02 -22.71 -10.49
CA PRO A 200 9.82 -23.54 -10.65
C PRO A 200 8.53 -22.76 -10.34
N PRO A 201 7.36 -23.23 -10.82
CA PRO A 201 6.07 -22.61 -10.50
C PRO A 201 5.65 -22.82 -9.03
N ASN A 202 4.61 -22.10 -8.60
CA ASN A 202 3.98 -22.17 -7.27
C ASN A 202 4.94 -21.87 -6.10
N MET A 203 5.85 -20.92 -6.29
CA MET A 203 6.78 -20.51 -5.24
C MET A 203 6.06 -19.96 -4.01
N ASN A 204 4.92 -19.30 -4.18
CA ASN A 204 4.07 -18.88 -3.06
C ASN A 204 3.75 -20.04 -2.09
N LYS A 205 3.47 -21.24 -2.60
CA LYS A 205 3.24 -22.44 -1.78
C LYS A 205 4.55 -23.07 -1.31
N ALA A 206 5.53 -23.20 -2.21
CA ALA A 206 6.79 -23.89 -1.91
C ALA A 206 7.61 -23.27 -0.77
N ILE A 207 7.51 -21.95 -0.57
CA ILE A 207 8.17 -21.25 0.54
C ILE A 207 7.20 -20.80 1.64
N ASN A 208 5.92 -21.20 1.57
CA ASN A 208 4.86 -20.74 2.46
C ASN A 208 4.84 -19.20 2.58
N PHE A 209 4.72 -18.52 1.44
CA PHE A 209 4.76 -17.06 1.35
C PHE A 209 3.44 -16.46 1.85
N LYS A 210 3.48 -15.78 3.00
CA LYS A 210 2.31 -15.26 3.71
C LYS A 210 1.72 -14.02 3.00
N PRO A 211 0.42 -13.73 3.15
CA PRO A 211 -0.18 -12.52 2.58
C PRO A 211 0.53 -11.21 2.98
N ILE A 212 0.96 -11.11 4.24
CA ILE A 212 1.73 -9.95 4.73
C ILE A 212 3.09 -9.82 4.04
N GLU A 213 3.72 -10.94 3.66
CA GLU A 213 4.98 -10.96 2.91
C GLU A 213 4.75 -10.45 1.48
N LEU A 214 3.59 -10.74 0.87
CA LEU A 214 3.23 -10.15 -0.43
C LEU A 214 3.07 -8.63 -0.34
N VAL A 215 2.48 -8.11 0.74
CA VAL A 215 2.37 -6.66 0.97
C VAL A 215 3.75 -6.03 1.12
N MET A 216 4.63 -6.62 1.93
CA MET A 216 6.02 -6.14 2.10
C MET A 216 6.78 -6.13 0.76
N ALA A 217 6.68 -7.21 -0.04
CA ALA A 217 7.33 -7.28 -1.35
C ALA A 217 6.83 -6.17 -2.30
N ARG A 218 5.52 -5.91 -2.31
CA ARG A 218 4.93 -4.82 -3.10
C ARG A 218 5.42 -3.44 -2.65
N MET A 219 5.53 -3.22 -1.34
CA MET A 219 6.10 -1.97 -0.79
C MET A 219 7.57 -1.78 -1.21
N LEU A 220 8.38 -2.84 -1.13
CA LEU A 220 9.78 -2.80 -1.56
C LEU A 220 9.91 -2.50 -3.04
N ILE A 221 9.16 -3.20 -3.89
CA ILE A 221 9.13 -2.94 -5.34
C ILE A 221 8.70 -1.50 -5.61
N ASN A 222 7.68 -1.01 -4.91
CA ASN A 222 7.22 0.36 -5.07
C ASN A 222 8.30 1.38 -4.69
N GLN A 223 8.96 1.22 -3.55
CA GLN A 223 10.03 2.12 -3.11
C GLN A 223 11.25 2.06 -4.03
N ASP A 224 11.62 0.87 -4.51
CA ASP A 224 12.73 0.70 -5.43
C ASP A 224 12.54 1.49 -6.73
N ILE A 225 11.35 1.33 -7.34
CA ILE A 225 10.97 2.06 -8.56
C ILE A 225 10.83 3.55 -8.27
N ARG A 226 10.28 3.93 -7.12
CA ARG A 226 10.13 5.34 -6.71
C ARG A 226 11.50 6.03 -6.63
N ASN A 227 12.46 5.40 -5.97
CA ASN A 227 13.78 5.96 -5.74
C ASN A 227 14.54 6.15 -7.05
N SER A 228 14.28 5.29 -8.03
CA SER A 228 14.82 5.43 -9.39
C SER A 228 14.27 6.62 -10.17
N PHE A 229 13.19 7.25 -9.68
CA PHE A 229 12.51 8.35 -10.34
C PHE A 229 12.45 9.64 -9.51
N ILE A 230 12.81 9.60 -8.22
CA ILE A 230 12.49 10.69 -7.29
C ILE A 230 13.20 12.02 -7.61
N ALA A 231 14.29 11.97 -8.38
CA ALA A 231 15.03 13.13 -8.87
C ALA A 231 14.63 13.57 -10.28
N SER A 232 13.77 12.82 -10.97
CA SER A 232 13.32 13.14 -12.32
C SER A 232 12.04 13.97 -12.32
N ASN A 233 11.63 14.42 -13.52
CA ASN A 233 10.38 15.14 -13.72
C ASN A 233 9.19 14.22 -14.00
N ILE A 234 9.28 12.93 -13.67
CA ILE A 234 8.18 11.99 -13.95
C ILE A 234 6.93 12.34 -13.14
N ARG A 235 5.77 12.17 -13.77
CA ARG A 235 4.47 12.32 -13.13
C ARG A 235 4.24 11.13 -12.18
N TRP A 236 3.55 11.37 -11.07
CA TRP A 236 3.26 10.32 -10.09
C TRP A 236 2.54 9.12 -10.71
N ILE A 237 1.58 9.37 -11.61
CA ILE A 237 0.78 8.33 -12.26
C ILE A 237 1.61 7.37 -13.12
N ASP A 238 2.64 7.88 -13.80
CA ASP A 238 3.50 7.08 -14.67
C ASP A 238 4.41 6.15 -13.85
N TYR A 239 5.03 6.69 -12.80
CA TYR A 239 5.77 5.88 -11.82
C TYR A 239 4.89 4.80 -11.21
N LYS A 240 3.66 5.12 -10.81
CA LYS A 240 2.73 4.14 -10.24
C LYS A 240 2.33 3.05 -11.22
N LYS A 241 2.12 3.39 -12.50
CA LYS A 241 1.91 2.39 -13.55
C LYS A 241 3.10 1.43 -13.64
N ALA A 242 4.33 1.95 -13.64
CA ALA A 242 5.53 1.12 -13.67
C ALA A 242 5.61 0.20 -12.46
N SER A 243 5.37 0.76 -11.26
CA SER A 243 5.36 0.00 -10.01
C SER A 243 4.31 -1.11 -10.02
N PHE A 244 3.06 -0.81 -10.35
CA PHE A 244 2.00 -1.83 -10.38
C PHE A 244 2.23 -2.90 -11.45
N THR A 245 2.78 -2.51 -12.60
CA THR A 245 3.20 -3.47 -13.62
C THR A 245 4.26 -4.43 -13.07
N MET A 246 5.25 -3.90 -12.36
CA MET A 246 6.30 -4.71 -11.74
C MET A 246 5.77 -5.62 -10.63
N GLN A 247 4.87 -5.12 -9.78
CA GLN A 247 4.21 -5.91 -8.74
C GLN A 247 3.40 -7.06 -9.34
N LYS A 248 2.68 -6.81 -10.45
CA LYS A 248 1.93 -7.86 -11.17
C LYS A 248 2.87 -8.91 -11.77
N ARG A 249 3.99 -8.48 -12.36
CA ARG A 249 5.04 -9.39 -12.87
C ARG A 249 5.65 -10.24 -11.74
N PHE A 250 5.88 -9.65 -10.57
CA PHE A 250 6.34 -10.37 -9.38
C PHE A 250 5.32 -11.42 -8.92
N SER A 251 4.04 -11.05 -8.79
CA SER A 251 2.99 -12.02 -8.44
C SER A 251 2.92 -13.18 -9.45
N LYS A 252 2.96 -12.86 -10.76
CA LYS A 252 3.01 -13.87 -11.82
C LYS A 252 4.23 -14.79 -11.69
N PHE A 253 5.42 -14.24 -11.42
CA PHE A 253 6.63 -15.04 -11.18
C PHE A 253 6.49 -15.96 -9.96
N MET A 254 5.84 -15.52 -8.89
CA MET A 254 5.60 -16.35 -7.71
C MET A 254 4.62 -17.50 -7.97
N GLU A 255 3.71 -17.36 -8.93
CA GLU A 255 2.70 -18.36 -9.31
C GLU A 255 3.19 -19.29 -10.42
N GLU A 256 3.78 -18.75 -11.47
CA GLU A 256 4.13 -19.47 -12.70
C GLU A 256 5.63 -19.82 -12.79
N GLY A 257 6.46 -19.25 -11.92
CA GLY A 257 7.92 -19.36 -12.03
C GLY A 257 8.48 -18.46 -13.14
N GLY A 258 9.66 -18.81 -13.65
CA GLY A 258 10.33 -18.08 -14.74
C GLY A 258 11.78 -17.73 -14.45
N ARG A 259 12.39 -16.90 -15.31
CA ARG A 259 13.79 -16.48 -15.19
C ARG A 259 13.84 -15.02 -14.73
N ASN A 260 13.97 -14.81 -13.43
CA ASN A 260 14.14 -13.47 -12.85
C ASN A 260 14.83 -13.57 -11.48
N LYS A 261 16.14 -13.36 -11.45
CA LYS A 261 16.95 -13.46 -10.23
C LYS A 261 16.56 -12.40 -9.19
N ASP A 262 16.16 -11.22 -9.62
CA ASP A 262 15.87 -10.11 -8.71
C ASP A 262 14.53 -10.31 -8.00
N PHE A 263 13.52 -10.89 -8.67
CA PHE A 263 12.30 -11.34 -8.00
C PHE A 263 12.56 -12.46 -6.99
N ALA A 264 13.43 -13.42 -7.30
CA ALA A 264 13.82 -14.47 -6.35
C ALA A 264 14.52 -13.89 -5.11
N LYS A 265 15.39 -12.89 -5.30
CA LYS A 265 16.02 -12.15 -4.19
C LYS A 265 15.01 -11.40 -3.34
N ILE A 266 14.07 -10.66 -3.95
CA ILE A 266 13.03 -9.92 -3.22
C ILE A 266 12.19 -10.89 -2.38
N ALA A 267 11.72 -12.00 -2.98
CA ALA A 267 10.92 -12.99 -2.26
C ALA A 267 11.71 -13.58 -1.08
N SER A 268 12.99 -13.92 -1.29
CA SER A 268 13.84 -14.52 -0.26
C SER A 268 14.19 -13.52 0.85
N LEU A 269 14.47 -12.27 0.49
CA LEU A 269 14.71 -11.18 1.43
C LEU A 269 13.49 -10.95 2.32
N VAL A 270 12.32 -10.73 1.72
CA VAL A 270 11.06 -10.53 2.46
C VAL A 270 10.75 -11.73 3.34
N LYS A 271 10.90 -12.95 2.82
CA LYS A 271 10.62 -14.17 3.58
C LYS A 271 11.49 -14.28 4.84
N THR A 272 12.73 -13.83 4.75
CA THR A 272 13.69 -13.90 5.85
C THR A 272 13.50 -12.75 6.84
N LEU A 273 13.08 -11.57 6.37
CA LEU A 273 12.85 -10.38 7.20
C LEU A 273 11.52 -10.39 7.93
N SER A 274 10.46 -10.97 7.34
CA SER A 274 9.10 -10.89 7.87
C SER A 274 8.99 -11.28 9.34
N PRO A 275 9.66 -12.34 9.86
CA PRO A 275 9.58 -12.71 11.27
C PRO A 275 10.14 -11.65 12.22
N LYS A 276 11.15 -10.90 11.78
CA LYS A 276 11.80 -9.83 12.56
C LYS A 276 10.94 -8.55 12.59
N ILE A 277 10.02 -8.39 11.64
CA ILE A 277 9.09 -7.25 11.57
C ILE A 277 7.79 -7.59 12.31
N THR A 278 7.23 -8.77 12.07
CA THR A 278 5.92 -9.16 12.62
C THR A 278 6.02 -9.82 14.00
N ASN A 279 7.23 -10.11 14.49
CA ASN A 279 7.45 -10.96 15.67
C ASN A 279 6.75 -12.33 15.57
N ASN A 280 6.61 -12.87 14.36
CA ASN A 280 5.84 -14.07 14.06
C ASN A 280 4.33 -13.98 14.39
N ASP A 281 3.81 -12.79 14.68
CA ASP A 281 2.38 -12.61 14.91
C ASP A 281 1.60 -12.78 13.60
N GLU A 282 0.74 -13.79 13.56
CA GLU A 282 -0.13 -14.08 12.41
C GLU A 282 -1.27 -13.05 12.28
N ASN A 283 -1.55 -12.31 13.36
CA ASN A 283 -2.53 -11.23 13.40
C ASN A 283 -1.90 -9.85 13.16
N TYR A 284 -0.63 -9.82 12.74
CA TYR A 284 0.05 -8.58 12.44
C TYR A 284 -0.56 -7.87 11.22
N LEU A 285 -1.26 -6.76 11.47
CA LEU A 285 -2.08 -6.02 10.49
C LEU A 285 -1.38 -5.72 9.17
N MET A 286 -0.33 -4.92 9.25
CA MET A 286 0.38 -4.36 8.11
C MET A 286 1.72 -3.84 8.61
N ALA A 287 2.79 -4.16 7.90
CA ALA A 287 4.08 -3.55 8.17
C ALA A 287 4.08 -2.14 7.57
N THR A 288 4.54 -1.18 8.35
CA THR A 288 4.81 0.16 7.85
C THR A 288 6.09 0.15 7.04
N GLU A 289 6.20 1.09 6.09
CA GLU A 289 7.44 1.26 5.33
C GLU A 289 8.65 1.51 6.26
N ALA A 290 8.45 2.30 7.31
CA ALA A 290 9.48 2.59 8.30
C ALA A 290 9.97 1.32 9.03
N GLU A 291 9.07 0.42 9.41
CA GLU A 291 9.45 -0.86 10.03
C GLU A 291 10.25 -1.73 9.05
N ILE A 292 9.84 -1.81 7.79
CA ILE A 292 10.56 -2.58 6.77
C ILE A 292 11.96 -2.00 6.55
N LEU A 293 12.06 -0.68 6.32
CA LEU A 293 13.33 0.01 6.08
C LEU A 293 14.26 -0.06 7.29
N ASN A 294 13.73 0.07 8.51
CA ASN A 294 14.52 -0.02 9.74
C ASN A 294 15.20 -1.39 9.87
N VAL A 295 14.49 -2.48 9.57
CA VAL A 295 15.07 -3.82 9.62
C VAL A 295 16.02 -4.06 8.43
N MET A 296 15.67 -3.59 7.22
CA MET A 296 16.53 -3.74 6.05
C MET A 296 17.85 -2.97 6.14
N ASN A 297 17.84 -1.77 6.71
CA ASN A 297 19.02 -0.91 6.79
C ASN A 297 19.95 -1.30 7.95
N ASN A 298 19.57 -2.27 8.78
CA ASN A 298 20.41 -2.76 9.85
C ASN A 298 21.53 -3.66 9.28
N SER A 299 22.73 -3.11 9.08
CA SER A 299 23.86 -3.84 8.47
C SER A 299 24.24 -5.10 9.26
N SER A 300 24.12 -5.08 10.59
CA SER A 300 24.46 -6.24 11.45
C SER A 300 23.55 -7.44 11.19
N LEU A 301 22.39 -7.23 10.57
CA LEU A 301 21.45 -8.28 10.23
C LEU A 301 21.96 -9.18 9.09
N PHE A 302 22.77 -8.65 8.19
CA PHE A 302 23.39 -9.44 7.12
C PHE A 302 24.64 -10.18 7.60
N GLU A 303 25.26 -9.70 8.68
CA GLU A 303 26.38 -10.36 9.37
C GLU A 303 25.91 -11.51 10.29
N ASP A 304 24.64 -11.49 10.73
CA ASP A 304 24.00 -12.58 11.47
C ASP A 304 24.04 -13.90 10.66
N PRO A 305 24.78 -14.93 11.13
CA PRO A 305 24.93 -16.19 10.40
C PRO A 305 23.61 -16.92 10.17
N VAL A 306 22.65 -16.77 11.09
CA VAL A 306 21.33 -17.41 11.00
C VAL A 306 20.52 -16.75 9.89
N PHE A 307 20.50 -15.42 9.86
CA PHE A 307 19.85 -14.67 8.79
C PHE A 307 20.45 -14.99 7.42
N SER A 308 21.78 -14.90 7.31
CA SER A 308 22.51 -15.19 6.08
C SER A 308 22.27 -16.62 5.58
N LYS A 309 22.21 -17.60 6.47
CA LYS A 309 21.87 -18.98 6.13
C LYS A 309 20.43 -19.09 5.63
N ASN A 310 19.45 -18.54 6.35
CA ASN A 310 18.04 -18.61 5.98
C ASN A 310 17.75 -17.94 4.62
N LEU A 311 18.40 -16.81 4.35
CA LEU A 311 18.31 -16.12 3.07
C LEU A 311 18.84 -17.01 1.94
N LYS A 312 20.02 -17.59 2.09
CA LYS A 312 20.63 -18.51 1.10
C LYS A 312 19.77 -19.75 0.88
N ASP A 313 19.27 -20.36 1.95
CA ASP A 313 18.47 -21.58 1.87
C ASP A 313 17.10 -21.31 1.23
N THR A 314 16.52 -20.13 1.43
CA THR A 314 15.31 -19.71 0.71
C THR A 314 15.62 -19.48 -0.77
N LEU A 315 16.71 -18.78 -1.08
CA LEU A 315 17.11 -18.48 -2.45
C LEU A 315 17.38 -19.75 -3.30
N LYS A 316 17.97 -20.79 -2.69
CA LYS A 316 18.16 -22.10 -3.32
C LYS A 316 16.84 -22.74 -3.78
N LYS A 317 15.72 -22.48 -3.10
CA LYS A 317 14.40 -22.99 -3.52
C LYS A 317 13.93 -22.37 -4.83
N PHE A 318 14.47 -21.21 -5.20
CA PHE A 318 14.26 -20.56 -6.51
C PHE A 318 15.29 -21.02 -7.56
N ASN A 319 16.11 -22.02 -7.23
CA ASN A 319 17.29 -22.50 -7.94
C ASN A 319 18.52 -21.59 -7.88
N TYR A 320 18.51 -20.49 -7.12
CA TYR A 320 19.62 -19.53 -7.08
C TYR A 320 20.65 -19.84 -6.00
#